data_AF-A0A7C1GL90-F1
#
_entry.id   AF-A0A7C1GL90-F1
#
_cell.length_a   1.000
_cell.length_b   1.000
_cell.length_c   1.000
_cell.angle_alpha   90.00
_cell.angle_beta   90.00
_cell.angle_gamma   90.00
#
_symmetry.space_group_name_H-M   'P 1'
#
loop_
_entity.id
_entity.type
_entity.pdbx_description
1 polymer ?
#
loop_
_entity_poly.entity_id
_entity_poly.type
_entity_poly.pdbx_seq_one_letter_code
_entity_poly.pdbx_strand_id
1 'polypeptide(L)'
;MLNKLKSKIINKDAHIGIIGLGYVGLPLAVEFAKVGFNVTGFDTDGEKVSEINKGSSYILDVPAAEVKQLISSKKLSATKDKRLLNKMDAIIICVPTPLRKTKEPDISFILAATEDIAANIRKGQLIILESTTYPGTTEEVILTRLGADSLKVGEDFCLAFSPERVDPGNPKYKTKDIPKVVGGVGEKCTEMARLLYSQIIKNVITVSSTRSAEMVKLLENTFRAVNIGLINELALLCNKMNLDIWEIIEAARTKPFGFMPFYPGPGLGGHCLSEKETIIMKSSSCINVSAIKEVFCALKETPEIKKMYYKNILFLFPKDLQVLSFDSMTNSMCFKKIHCLTEREYNGESLEIKTKDGRCIT
;
A
#
# COMPACT_ATOMS: atom_id res chain seq x y z
N MET A 1 -7.10 -16.84 28.58
CA MET A 1 -5.94 -16.13 27.99
C MET A 1 -6.37 -14.97 27.11
N LEU A 2 -7.27 -15.17 26.13
CA LEU A 2 -7.84 -14.09 25.33
C LEU A 2 -8.49 -12.98 26.19
N ASN A 3 -9.11 -13.31 27.32
CA ASN A 3 -9.62 -12.31 28.27
C ASN A 3 -8.50 -11.41 28.83
N LYS A 4 -7.31 -11.96 29.11
CA LYS A 4 -6.16 -11.18 29.58
C LYS A 4 -5.66 -10.23 28.48
N LEU A 5 -5.57 -10.70 27.23
CA LEU A 5 -5.23 -9.86 26.09
C LEU A 5 -6.28 -8.75 25.88
N LYS A 6 -7.57 -9.09 25.93
CA LYS A 6 -8.68 -8.13 25.87
C LYS A 6 -8.54 -7.03 26.92
N SER A 7 -8.30 -7.39 28.19
CA SER A 7 -8.07 -6.41 29.26
C SER A 7 -6.86 -5.53 29.00
N LYS A 8 -5.74 -6.11 28.54
CA LYS A 8 -4.55 -5.34 28.16
C LYS A 8 -4.82 -4.35 27.03
N ILE A 9 -5.62 -4.72 26.02
CA ILE A 9 -5.98 -3.82 24.92
C ILE A 9 -6.86 -2.67 25.43
N ILE A 10 -7.89 -2.96 26.22
CA ILE A 10 -8.80 -1.95 26.78
C ILE A 10 -8.06 -0.95 27.66
N ASN A 11 -7.15 -1.44 28.52
CA ASN A 11 -6.38 -0.60 29.44
C ASN A 11 -5.14 0.04 28.78
N LYS A 12 -4.85 -0.30 27.52
CA LYS A 12 -3.66 0.12 26.76
C LYS A 12 -2.33 -0.37 27.34
N ASP A 13 -2.37 -1.44 28.11
CA ASP A 13 -1.21 -2.15 28.67
C ASP A 13 -0.60 -3.16 27.68
N ALA A 14 -1.28 -3.45 26.56
CA ALA A 14 -0.75 -4.32 25.52
C ALA A 14 0.49 -3.70 24.85
N HIS A 15 1.54 -4.48 24.64
CA HIS A 15 2.68 -4.04 23.85
C HIS A 15 2.44 -4.39 22.37
N ILE A 16 2.46 -3.40 21.49
CA ILE A 16 2.19 -3.57 20.06
C ILE A 16 3.51 -3.66 19.28
N GLY A 17 3.67 -4.71 18.48
CA GLY A 17 4.75 -4.87 17.52
C GLY A 17 4.27 -4.57 16.11
N ILE A 18 5.04 -3.83 15.32
CA ILE A 18 4.73 -3.59 13.90
C ILE A 18 5.93 -3.96 13.05
N ILE A 19 5.76 -4.92 12.14
CA ILE A 19 6.82 -5.41 11.24
C ILE A 19 6.70 -4.70 9.88
N GLY A 20 7.74 -3.97 9.50
CA GLY A 20 7.79 -3.14 8.30
C GLY A 20 7.36 -1.70 8.60
N LEU A 21 8.31 -0.78 8.70
CA LEU A 21 8.08 0.63 9.04
C LEU A 21 7.97 1.49 7.77
N GLY A 22 7.26 0.99 6.77
CA GLY A 22 6.98 1.72 5.53
C GLY A 22 5.85 2.74 5.67
N TYR A 23 5.26 3.12 4.54
CA TYR A 23 4.13 4.04 4.46
C TYR A 23 2.85 3.53 5.15
N VAL A 24 2.79 2.24 5.49
CA VAL A 24 1.70 1.62 6.26
C VAL A 24 2.07 1.54 7.74
N GLY A 25 3.18 0.87 8.04
CA GLY A 25 3.51 0.50 9.41
C GLY A 25 3.93 1.68 10.30
N LEU A 26 4.66 2.68 9.78
CA LEU A 26 5.08 3.82 10.60
C LEU A 26 3.89 4.71 11.02
N PRO A 27 2.97 5.13 10.11
CA PRO A 27 1.74 5.83 10.53
C PRO A 27 0.95 5.04 11.58
N LEU A 28 0.79 3.72 11.38
CA LEU A 28 0.08 2.88 12.32
C LEU A 28 0.76 2.82 13.70
N ALA A 29 2.10 2.73 13.73
CA ALA A 29 2.89 2.76 14.95
C ALA A 29 2.67 4.05 15.74
N VAL A 30 2.66 5.17 15.03
CA VAL A 30 2.44 6.50 15.59
C VAL A 30 1.02 6.63 16.16
N GLU A 31 -0.01 6.16 15.45
CA GLU A 31 -1.39 6.25 15.95
C GLU A 31 -1.62 5.39 17.21
N PHE A 32 -1.06 4.17 17.29
CA PHE A 32 -1.10 3.38 18.52
C PHE A 32 -0.34 4.04 19.68
N ALA A 33 0.85 4.56 19.42
CA ALA A 33 1.66 5.20 20.44
C ALA A 33 0.99 6.50 20.97
N LYS A 34 0.36 7.30 20.09
CA LYS A 34 -0.39 8.52 20.45
C LYS A 34 -1.51 8.26 21.44
N VAL A 35 -2.24 7.15 21.29
CA VAL A 35 -3.34 6.84 22.21
C VAL A 35 -2.87 6.22 23.52
N GLY A 36 -1.57 5.90 23.66
CA GLY A 36 -0.93 5.53 24.91
C GLY A 36 -0.29 4.14 24.95
N PHE A 37 -0.38 3.34 23.87
CA PHE A 37 0.26 2.04 23.82
C PHE A 37 1.79 2.15 23.80
N ASN A 38 2.47 1.13 24.32
CA ASN A 38 3.90 0.94 24.05
C ASN A 38 4.03 0.23 22.71
N VAL A 39 4.78 0.81 21.78
CA VAL A 39 4.93 0.31 20.41
C VAL A 39 6.40 0.06 20.09
N THR A 40 6.70 -1.14 19.57
CA THR A 40 8.00 -1.49 19.01
C THR A 40 7.85 -1.74 17.51
N GLY A 41 8.50 -0.91 16.70
CA GLY A 41 8.65 -1.12 15.28
C GLY A 41 9.80 -2.08 14.95
N PHE A 42 9.59 -2.99 14.01
CA PHE A 42 10.58 -3.94 13.53
C PHE A 42 10.83 -3.69 12.04
N ASP A 43 12.08 -3.42 11.66
CA ASP A 43 12.45 -3.30 10.24
C ASP A 43 13.82 -3.93 10.00
N THR A 44 14.05 -4.44 8.80
CA THR A 44 15.34 -5.03 8.42
C THR A 44 16.36 -3.95 8.07
N ASP A 45 15.88 -2.78 7.67
CA ASP A 45 16.66 -1.60 7.33
C ASP A 45 17.16 -0.89 8.58
N GLY A 46 18.49 -0.93 8.80
CA GLY A 46 19.12 -0.32 9.96
C GLY A 46 19.10 1.21 9.95
N GLU A 47 19.04 1.83 8.76
CA GLU A 47 18.98 3.28 8.64
C GLU A 47 17.61 3.79 9.10
N LYS A 48 16.53 3.15 8.63
CA LYS A 48 15.16 3.46 9.08
C LYS A 48 15.02 3.33 10.59
N VAL A 49 15.54 2.24 11.16
CA VAL A 49 15.54 2.00 12.61
C VAL A 49 16.30 3.10 13.35
N SER A 50 17.48 3.49 12.86
CA SER A 50 18.28 4.56 13.45
C SER A 50 17.55 5.91 13.41
N GLU A 51 17.00 6.28 12.25
CA GLU A 51 16.31 7.55 12.05
C GLU A 51 15.06 7.67 12.93
N ILE A 52 14.23 6.62 13.01
CA ILE A 52 13.05 6.63 13.90
C ILE A 52 13.48 6.81 15.35
N ASN A 53 14.51 6.09 15.82
CA ASN A 53 14.99 6.21 17.20
C ASN A 53 15.65 7.56 17.52
N LYS A 54 16.06 8.34 16.51
CA LYS A 54 16.48 9.75 16.67
C LYS A 54 15.30 10.74 16.70
N GLY A 55 14.08 10.26 16.48
CA GLY A 55 12.89 11.11 16.34
C GLY A 55 12.69 11.69 14.94
N SER A 56 13.37 11.15 13.93
CA SER A 56 13.17 11.54 12.52
C SER A 56 12.02 10.75 11.88
N SER A 57 11.46 11.29 10.80
CA SER A 57 10.50 10.59 9.94
C SER A 57 10.88 10.74 8.48
N TYR A 58 10.84 9.66 7.72
CA TYR A 58 11.02 9.60 6.26
C TYR A 58 9.70 9.40 5.51
N ILE A 59 8.56 9.35 6.23
CA ILE A 59 7.23 9.22 5.66
C ILE A 59 6.56 10.59 5.67
N LEU A 60 6.15 11.07 4.49
CA LEU A 60 5.55 12.39 4.31
C LEU A 60 4.33 12.62 5.22
N ASP A 61 3.50 11.58 5.36
CA ASP A 61 2.26 11.62 6.13
C ASP A 61 2.47 11.56 7.66
N VAL A 62 3.72 11.41 8.12
CA VAL A 62 4.09 11.31 9.54
C VAL A 62 5.06 12.43 9.90
N PRO A 63 4.61 13.50 10.59
CA PRO A 63 5.49 14.59 10.99
C PRO A 63 6.60 14.13 11.95
N ALA A 64 7.85 14.54 11.68
CA ALA A 64 8.99 14.20 12.55
C ALA A 64 8.81 14.66 14.00
N ALA A 65 8.11 15.79 14.23
CA ALA A 65 7.80 16.28 15.57
C ALA A 65 6.99 15.26 16.40
N GLU A 66 6.04 14.56 15.77
CA GLU A 66 5.23 13.53 16.45
C GLU A 66 6.09 12.31 16.81
N VAL A 67 6.94 11.85 15.88
CA VAL A 67 7.86 10.74 16.13
C VAL A 67 8.80 11.10 17.29
N LYS A 68 9.43 12.28 17.24
CA LYS A 68 10.33 12.77 18.29
C LYS A 68 9.68 12.80 19.67
N GLN A 69 8.44 13.27 19.77
CA GLN A 69 7.68 13.27 21.02
C GLN A 69 7.45 11.84 21.54
N LEU A 70 7.02 10.93 20.67
CA LEU A 70 6.73 9.54 21.05
C LEU A 70 7.98 8.77 21.47
N ILE A 71 9.10 8.96 20.78
CA ILE A 71 10.40 8.42 21.20
C ILE A 71 10.82 8.98 22.56
N SER A 72 10.73 10.30 22.76
CA SER A 72 11.13 10.95 24.01
C SER A 72 10.29 10.47 25.21
N SER A 73 9.00 10.21 24.98
CA SER A 73 8.08 9.62 25.96
C SER A 73 8.22 8.10 26.14
N LYS A 74 9.12 7.45 25.38
CA LYS A 74 9.34 6.00 25.34
C LYS A 74 8.10 5.19 24.94
N LYS A 75 7.17 5.80 24.21
CA LYS A 75 5.97 5.15 23.67
C LYS A 75 6.19 4.50 22.31
N LEU A 76 7.20 4.95 21.57
CA LEU A 76 7.63 4.35 20.33
C LEU A 76 9.11 3.99 20.43
N SER A 77 9.50 2.88 19.81
CA SER A 77 10.91 2.52 19.56
C SER A 77 10.98 1.70 18.28
N ALA A 78 12.15 1.63 17.66
CA ALA A 78 12.41 0.78 16.50
C ALA A 78 13.59 -0.17 16.76
N THR A 79 13.56 -1.37 16.19
CA THR A 79 14.61 -2.38 16.36
C THR A 79 14.72 -3.30 15.15
N LYS A 80 15.88 -3.95 15.03
CA LYS A 80 16.08 -5.11 14.14
C LYS A 80 15.95 -6.44 14.87
N ASP A 81 15.90 -6.40 16.20
CA ASP A 81 15.94 -7.60 17.05
C ASP A 81 14.57 -8.28 17.12
N LYS A 82 14.36 -9.21 16.19
CA LYS A 82 13.15 -10.03 16.09
C LYS A 82 12.86 -10.87 17.33
N ARG A 83 13.86 -11.14 18.18
CA ARG A 83 13.64 -11.89 19.45
C ARG A 83 12.67 -11.17 20.39
N LEU A 84 12.53 -9.84 20.24
CA LEU A 84 11.59 -9.05 21.02
C LEU A 84 10.12 -9.27 20.61
N LEU A 85 9.84 -9.97 19.51
CA LEU A 85 8.47 -10.34 19.11
C LEU A 85 7.77 -11.16 20.20
N ASN A 86 8.51 -11.96 20.98
CA ASN A 86 7.94 -12.71 22.12
C ASN A 86 7.43 -11.80 23.26
N LYS A 87 7.83 -10.52 23.29
CA LYS A 87 7.36 -9.53 24.28
C LYS A 87 6.12 -8.79 23.82
N MET A 88 5.75 -8.90 22.55
CA MET A 88 4.58 -8.22 21.98
C MET A 88 3.31 -8.99 22.32
N ASP A 89 2.24 -8.28 22.64
CA ASP A 89 0.89 -8.82 22.84
C ASP A 89 0.08 -8.82 21.53
N ALA A 90 0.30 -7.84 20.67
CA ALA A 90 -0.21 -7.84 19.29
C ALA A 90 0.92 -7.55 18.30
N ILE A 91 0.94 -8.23 17.17
CA ILE A 91 1.95 -8.09 16.11
C ILE A 91 1.23 -7.83 14.79
N ILE A 92 1.58 -6.74 14.12
CA ILE A 92 0.97 -6.32 12.86
C ILE A 92 2.03 -6.37 11.75
N ILE A 93 1.72 -7.09 10.66
CA ILE A 93 2.63 -7.30 9.53
C ILE A 93 2.28 -6.30 8.42
N CYS A 94 3.18 -5.36 8.17
CA CYS A 94 3.09 -4.26 7.22
C CYS A 94 4.27 -4.24 6.23
N VAL A 95 4.79 -5.41 5.89
CA VAL A 95 5.92 -5.57 4.95
C VAL A 95 5.47 -5.41 3.50
N PRO A 96 6.36 -4.99 2.58
CA PRO A 96 5.99 -4.83 1.17
C PRO A 96 5.68 -6.17 0.51
N THR A 97 4.77 -6.16 -0.47
CA THR A 97 4.47 -7.28 -1.37
C THR A 97 4.71 -6.84 -2.83
N PRO A 98 5.98 -6.66 -3.23
CA PRO A 98 6.29 -6.22 -4.59
C PRO A 98 5.85 -7.29 -5.59
N LEU A 99 5.58 -6.93 -6.84
CA LEU A 99 5.28 -7.91 -7.87
C LEU A 99 6.55 -8.62 -8.35
N ARG A 100 6.48 -9.95 -8.49
CA ARG A 100 7.50 -10.77 -9.14
C ARG A 100 7.54 -10.49 -10.65
N LYS A 101 8.56 -11.03 -11.32
CA LYS A 101 8.68 -10.97 -12.79
C LYS A 101 7.46 -11.58 -13.50
N THR A 102 6.78 -12.53 -12.87
CA THR A 102 5.54 -13.19 -13.33
C THR A 102 4.28 -12.35 -13.14
N LYS A 103 4.38 -11.10 -12.63
CA LYS A 103 3.24 -10.25 -12.21
C LYS A 103 2.45 -10.81 -11.01
N GLU A 104 2.92 -11.88 -10.38
CA GLU A 104 2.37 -12.40 -9.12
C GLU A 104 2.91 -11.62 -7.92
N PRO A 105 2.14 -11.44 -6.85
CA PRO A 105 2.65 -10.87 -5.60
C PRO A 105 3.83 -11.68 -5.04
N ASP A 106 4.94 -11.02 -4.76
CA ASP A 106 6.04 -11.60 -4.00
C ASP A 106 5.73 -11.58 -2.51
N ILE A 107 5.25 -12.72 -2.01
CA ILE A 107 4.96 -12.91 -0.59
C ILE A 107 6.20 -13.26 0.24
N SER A 108 7.42 -13.23 -0.34
CA SER A 108 8.66 -13.59 0.36
C SER A 108 8.88 -12.81 1.65
N PHE A 109 8.52 -11.52 1.67
CA PHE A 109 8.62 -10.68 2.85
C PHE A 109 7.59 -11.06 3.94
N ILE A 110 6.36 -11.41 3.54
CA ILE A 110 5.33 -11.93 4.47
C ILE A 110 5.80 -13.25 5.07
N LEU A 111 6.36 -14.14 4.25
CA LEU A 111 6.91 -15.41 4.70
C LEU A 111 8.03 -15.18 5.72
N ALA A 112 9.02 -14.34 5.41
CA ALA A 112 10.10 -14.03 6.33
C ALA A 112 9.61 -13.48 7.67
N ALA A 113 8.66 -12.53 7.64
CA ALA A 113 8.04 -12.00 8.86
C ALA A 113 7.27 -13.07 9.64
N THR A 114 6.61 -14.00 8.93
CA THR A 114 5.88 -15.12 9.54
C THR A 114 6.84 -16.09 10.22
N GLU A 115 7.98 -16.41 9.62
CA GLU A 115 9.00 -17.26 10.23
C GLU A 115 9.61 -16.61 11.49
N ASP A 116 9.86 -15.29 11.44
CA ASP A 116 10.34 -14.54 12.59
C ASP A 116 9.34 -14.59 13.76
N ILE A 117 8.04 -14.48 13.45
CA ILE A 117 6.97 -14.63 14.44
C ILE A 117 6.92 -16.06 14.94
N ALA A 118 6.91 -17.07 14.06
CA ALA A 118 6.84 -18.49 14.43
C ALA A 118 7.98 -18.88 15.39
N ALA A 119 9.20 -18.41 15.15
CA ALA A 119 10.35 -18.65 16.03
C ALA A 119 10.23 -18.00 17.42
N ASN A 120 9.32 -17.03 17.60
CA ASN A 120 9.16 -16.24 18.82
C ASN A 120 7.71 -16.24 19.35
N ILE A 121 6.84 -17.06 18.77
CA ILE A 121 5.41 -17.05 19.07
C ILE A 121 5.19 -17.57 20.48
N ARG A 122 4.24 -16.94 21.18
CA ARG A 122 3.78 -17.40 22.48
C ARG A 122 2.28 -17.35 22.56
N LYS A 123 1.75 -18.11 23.49
CA LYS A 123 0.33 -18.07 23.83
C LYS A 123 -0.09 -16.65 24.26
N GLY A 124 -1.28 -16.24 23.86
CA GLY A 124 -1.93 -14.98 24.18
C GLY A 124 -1.54 -13.83 23.27
N GLN A 125 -1.03 -14.11 22.07
CA GLN A 125 -0.74 -13.09 21.06
C GLN A 125 -1.89 -12.92 20.06
N LEU A 126 -2.00 -11.73 19.50
CA LEU A 126 -2.77 -11.43 18.30
C LEU A 126 -1.82 -11.11 17.16
N ILE A 127 -1.95 -11.80 16.03
CA ILE A 127 -1.20 -11.54 14.81
C ILE A 127 -2.17 -11.00 13.74
N ILE A 128 -1.80 -9.93 13.06
CA ILE A 128 -2.61 -9.32 12.01
C ILE A 128 -1.77 -9.10 10.76
N LEU A 129 -2.24 -9.60 9.62
CA LEU A 129 -1.67 -9.25 8.31
C LEU A 129 -2.36 -8.01 7.74
N GLU A 130 -1.59 -6.96 7.41
CA GLU A 130 -2.08 -5.80 6.66
C GLU A 130 -1.52 -5.70 5.24
N SER A 131 -0.37 -6.33 4.99
CA SER A 131 0.24 -6.39 3.66
C SER A 131 -0.75 -6.92 2.63
N THR A 132 -0.86 -6.23 1.50
CA THR A 132 -1.78 -6.63 0.42
C THR A 132 -1.32 -7.97 -0.16
N THR A 133 -2.26 -8.90 -0.31
CA THR A 133 -1.98 -10.25 -0.81
C THR A 133 -3.23 -10.84 -1.47
N TYR A 134 -3.12 -12.06 -2.00
CA TYR A 134 -4.25 -12.80 -2.58
C TYR A 134 -5.09 -13.50 -1.49
N PRO A 135 -6.42 -13.66 -1.69
CA PRO A 135 -7.29 -14.38 -0.77
C PRO A 135 -6.79 -15.79 -0.52
N GLY A 136 -6.69 -16.18 0.74
CA GLY A 136 -6.16 -17.46 1.21
C GLY A 136 -4.79 -17.32 1.89
N THR A 137 -4.04 -16.24 1.68
CA THR A 137 -2.68 -16.09 2.25
C THR A 137 -2.67 -16.22 3.78
N THR A 138 -3.61 -15.59 4.47
CA THR A 138 -3.64 -15.61 5.94
C THR A 138 -3.84 -17.02 6.50
N GLU A 139 -4.74 -17.81 5.92
CA GLU A 139 -5.08 -19.17 6.39
C GLU A 139 -4.17 -20.26 5.80
N GLU A 140 -3.85 -20.19 4.51
CA GLU A 140 -3.12 -21.26 3.81
C GLU A 140 -1.60 -21.13 3.99
N VAL A 141 -1.11 -19.89 4.14
CA VAL A 141 0.34 -19.60 4.20
C VAL A 141 0.78 -19.26 5.62
N ILE A 142 0.14 -18.26 6.25
CA ILE A 142 0.56 -17.78 7.57
C ILE A 142 0.18 -18.75 8.67
N LEU A 143 -1.11 -19.11 8.77
CA LEU A 143 -1.59 -19.99 9.83
C LEU A 143 -0.84 -21.34 9.84
N THR A 144 -0.63 -21.95 8.68
CA THR A 144 0.12 -23.21 8.54
C THR A 144 1.52 -23.13 9.13
N ARG A 145 2.21 -21.98 9.04
CA ARG A 145 3.55 -21.77 9.59
C ARG A 145 3.55 -21.43 11.07
N LEU A 146 2.55 -20.68 11.53
CA LEU A 146 2.42 -20.32 12.94
C LEU A 146 1.93 -21.50 13.80
N GLY A 147 1.20 -22.45 13.20
CA GLY A 147 0.48 -23.52 13.90
C GLY A 147 1.01 -24.95 13.68
N ALA A 148 2.14 -25.14 13.00
CA ALA A 148 2.54 -26.46 12.50
C ALA A 148 2.65 -27.55 13.58
N ASP A 149 3.04 -27.23 14.83
CA ASP A 149 3.33 -28.30 15.81
C ASP A 149 2.82 -28.10 17.27
N SER A 150 2.23 -26.95 17.68
CA SER A 150 1.89 -26.79 19.12
C SER A 150 0.81 -25.79 19.54
N LEU A 151 0.43 -24.79 18.74
CA LEU A 151 -0.50 -23.74 19.15
C LEU A 151 -1.78 -23.74 18.30
N LYS A 152 -2.93 -23.62 18.95
CA LYS A 152 -4.24 -23.57 18.29
C LYS A 152 -4.71 -22.13 18.09
N VAL A 153 -4.99 -21.74 16.84
CA VAL A 153 -5.61 -20.45 16.53
C VAL A 153 -7.02 -20.36 17.13
N GLY A 154 -7.40 -19.19 17.63
CA GLY A 154 -8.66 -18.95 18.32
C GLY A 154 -8.70 -19.43 19.79
N GLU A 155 -7.67 -20.15 20.25
CA GLU A 155 -7.52 -20.62 21.62
C GLU A 155 -6.24 -20.10 22.27
N ASP A 156 -5.09 -20.48 21.68
CA ASP A 156 -3.75 -20.09 22.15
C ASP A 156 -3.32 -18.74 21.59
N PHE A 157 -3.67 -18.40 20.36
CA PHE A 157 -3.38 -17.10 19.74
C PHE A 157 -4.50 -16.71 18.77
N CYS A 158 -4.57 -15.43 18.40
CA CYS A 158 -5.49 -14.94 17.39
C CYS A 158 -4.76 -14.58 16.10
N LEU A 159 -5.38 -14.86 14.96
CA LEU A 159 -4.89 -14.47 13.64
C LEU A 159 -6.00 -13.75 12.87
N ALA A 160 -5.67 -12.61 12.26
CA ALA A 160 -6.59 -11.85 11.45
C ALA A 160 -5.93 -11.21 10.24
N PHE A 161 -6.76 -10.75 9.30
CA PHE A 161 -6.39 -9.90 8.20
C PHE A 161 -7.13 -8.57 8.31
N SER A 162 -6.43 -7.49 8.00
CA SER A 162 -7.01 -6.15 7.94
C SER A 162 -6.32 -5.36 6.83
N PRO A 163 -6.94 -5.17 5.66
CA PRO A 163 -6.27 -4.51 4.56
C PRO A 163 -5.97 -3.04 4.88
N GLU A 164 -4.77 -2.59 4.51
CA GLU A 164 -4.49 -1.16 4.45
C GLU A 164 -5.27 -0.51 3.29
N ARG A 165 -5.82 0.67 3.52
CA ARG A 165 -6.69 1.45 2.63
C ARG A 165 -6.28 2.92 2.52
N VAL A 166 -5.14 3.30 3.11
CA VAL A 166 -4.53 4.64 3.01
C VAL A 166 -4.33 5.02 1.56
N ASP A 167 -4.66 6.27 1.27
CA ASP A 167 -4.38 7.00 0.04
C ASP A 167 -3.21 7.98 0.33
N PRO A 168 -1.97 7.63 -0.04
CA PRO A 168 -0.79 8.41 0.36
C PRO A 168 -0.88 9.86 -0.12
N GLY A 169 -0.54 10.81 0.74
CA GLY A 169 -0.60 12.24 0.44
C GLY A 169 -2.01 12.84 0.37
N ASN A 170 -3.05 12.08 0.75
CA ASN A 170 -4.41 12.62 0.84
C ASN A 170 -4.54 13.56 2.06
N PRO A 171 -4.85 14.85 1.88
CA PRO A 171 -4.89 15.81 2.97
C PRO A 171 -6.14 15.66 3.84
N LYS A 172 -7.18 15.04 3.29
CA LYS A 172 -8.54 15.01 3.86
C LYS A 172 -8.74 13.76 4.71
N TYR A 173 -8.25 12.62 4.24
CA TYR A 173 -8.41 11.33 4.91
C TYR A 173 -7.08 10.83 5.43
N LYS A 174 -6.84 10.99 6.73
CA LYS A 174 -5.69 10.39 7.41
C LYS A 174 -6.01 8.97 7.85
N THR A 175 -4.99 8.19 8.23
CA THR A 175 -5.14 6.79 8.66
C THR A 175 -6.29 6.56 9.66
N LYS A 176 -6.44 7.45 10.65
CA LYS A 176 -7.50 7.36 11.68
C LYS A 176 -8.93 7.58 11.18
N ASP A 177 -9.08 8.23 10.03
CA ASP A 177 -10.38 8.65 9.48
C ASP A 177 -10.94 7.61 8.50
N ILE A 178 -10.10 6.68 8.03
CA ILE A 178 -10.47 5.64 7.06
C ILE A 178 -11.05 4.44 7.82
N PRO A 179 -12.28 3.99 7.48
CA PRO A 179 -12.84 2.79 8.10
C PRO A 179 -11.94 1.58 7.89
N LYS A 180 -11.65 0.85 8.97
CA LYS A 180 -10.80 -0.34 8.92
C LYS A 180 -11.67 -1.57 8.73
N VAL A 181 -11.31 -2.45 7.80
CA VAL A 181 -11.98 -3.75 7.61
C VAL A 181 -11.19 -4.82 8.33
N VAL A 182 -11.87 -5.73 9.03
CA VAL A 182 -11.21 -6.80 9.80
C VAL A 182 -11.93 -8.12 9.56
N GLY A 183 -11.18 -9.17 9.24
CA GLY A 183 -11.65 -10.55 9.22
C GLY A 183 -10.65 -11.45 9.92
N GLY A 184 -11.09 -12.20 10.93
CA GLY A 184 -10.27 -13.13 11.69
C GLY A 184 -10.44 -14.58 11.26
N VAL A 185 -9.53 -15.45 11.69
CA VAL A 185 -9.73 -16.90 11.65
C VAL A 185 -10.73 -17.26 12.75
N GLY A 186 -12.02 -17.12 12.43
CA GLY A 186 -13.15 -17.25 13.36
C GLY A 186 -13.52 -15.96 14.10
N GLU A 187 -14.67 -15.99 14.77
CA GLU A 187 -15.28 -14.82 15.44
C GLU A 187 -14.41 -14.25 16.55
N LYS A 188 -13.79 -15.11 17.38
CA LYS A 188 -12.92 -14.69 18.49
C LYS A 188 -11.73 -13.87 18.01
N CYS A 189 -11.10 -14.28 16.92
CA CYS A 189 -9.97 -13.58 16.32
C CYS A 189 -10.42 -12.25 15.70
N THR A 190 -11.58 -12.25 15.04
CA THR A 190 -12.20 -11.06 14.45
C THR A 190 -12.47 -10.01 15.53
N GLU A 191 -13.08 -10.42 16.66
CA GLU A 191 -13.39 -9.52 17.77
C GLU A 191 -12.13 -8.96 18.43
N MET A 192 -11.06 -9.75 18.58
CA MET A 192 -9.82 -9.27 19.16
C MET A 192 -9.13 -8.23 18.26
N ALA A 193 -9.08 -8.47 16.95
CA ALA A 193 -8.54 -7.51 15.99
C ALA A 193 -9.41 -6.25 15.88
N ARG A 194 -10.75 -6.40 15.89
CA ARG A 194 -11.69 -5.28 15.93
C ARG A 194 -11.45 -4.43 17.17
N LEU A 195 -11.33 -5.04 18.34
CA LEU A 195 -11.09 -4.35 19.61
C LEU A 195 -9.79 -3.55 19.59
N LEU A 196 -8.70 -4.13 19.06
CA LEU A 196 -7.42 -3.45 18.94
C LEU A 196 -7.51 -2.22 18.05
N TYR A 197 -8.01 -2.37 16.81
CA TYR A 197 -8.10 -1.23 15.89
C TYR A 197 -9.10 -0.17 16.35
N SER A 198 -10.15 -0.55 17.09
CA SER A 198 -11.13 0.41 17.63
C SER A 198 -10.51 1.39 18.65
N GLN A 199 -9.29 1.13 19.12
CA GLN A 199 -8.57 2.07 19.99
C GLN A 199 -8.00 3.27 19.24
N ILE A 200 -7.81 3.16 17.92
CA ILE A 200 -7.20 4.20 17.08
C ILE A 200 -8.07 4.60 15.88
N ILE A 201 -8.99 3.74 15.44
CA ILE A 201 -9.92 3.98 14.32
C ILE A 201 -11.35 4.02 14.86
N LYS A 202 -12.12 5.04 14.47
CA LYS A 202 -13.54 5.18 14.89
C LYS A 202 -14.44 4.08 14.35
N ASN A 203 -14.30 3.76 13.07
CA ASN A 203 -15.17 2.83 12.36
C ASN A 203 -14.38 1.58 11.97
N VAL A 204 -14.64 0.47 12.66
CA VAL A 204 -14.07 -0.84 12.32
C VAL A 204 -15.19 -1.76 11.87
N ILE A 205 -15.12 -2.18 10.62
CA ILE A 205 -16.10 -3.02 9.95
C ILE A 205 -15.60 -4.46 9.96
N THR A 206 -16.37 -5.36 10.55
CA THR A 206 -16.04 -6.79 10.58
C THR A 206 -16.64 -7.53 9.41
N VAL A 207 -15.89 -8.47 8.86
CA VAL A 207 -16.36 -9.46 7.88
C VAL A 207 -16.18 -10.87 8.43
N SER A 208 -16.82 -11.85 7.79
CA SER A 208 -16.94 -13.21 8.31
C SER A 208 -15.65 -14.04 8.30
N SER A 209 -14.64 -13.66 7.50
CA SER A 209 -13.40 -14.43 7.36
C SER A 209 -12.22 -13.58 6.91
N THR A 210 -11.01 -14.09 7.11
CA THR A 210 -9.77 -13.49 6.57
C THR A 210 -9.86 -13.35 5.05
N ARG A 211 -10.32 -14.40 4.35
CA ARG A 211 -10.53 -14.43 2.89
C ARG A 211 -11.45 -13.33 2.39
N SER A 212 -12.54 -13.06 3.12
CA SER A 212 -13.45 -11.96 2.79
C SER A 212 -12.74 -10.60 2.92
N ALA A 213 -11.97 -10.41 3.98
CA ALA A 213 -11.21 -9.18 4.20
C ALA A 213 -10.09 -8.98 3.16
N GLU A 214 -9.41 -10.05 2.76
CA GLU A 214 -8.42 -10.04 1.66
C GLU A 214 -9.08 -9.66 0.33
N MET A 215 -10.26 -10.23 0.04
CA MET A 215 -10.99 -9.95 -1.19
C MET A 215 -11.51 -8.51 -1.27
N VAL A 216 -11.88 -7.88 -0.14
CA VAL A 216 -12.29 -6.47 -0.11
C VAL A 216 -11.21 -5.57 -0.73
N LYS A 217 -9.94 -5.80 -0.41
CA LYS A 217 -8.84 -4.98 -0.96
C LYS A 217 -8.67 -5.17 -2.46
N LEU A 218 -8.77 -6.41 -2.93
CA LEU A 218 -8.72 -6.69 -4.36
C LEU A 218 -9.90 -6.07 -5.10
N LEU A 219 -11.10 -6.15 -4.53
CA LEU A 219 -12.30 -5.54 -5.10
C LEU A 219 -12.15 -4.02 -5.22
N GLU A 220 -11.71 -3.33 -4.16
CA GLU A 220 -11.48 -1.87 -4.16
C GLU A 220 -10.50 -1.45 -5.26
N ASN A 221 -9.36 -2.14 -5.35
CA ASN A 221 -8.34 -1.84 -6.35
C ASN A 221 -8.81 -2.15 -7.78
N THR A 222 -9.48 -3.29 -7.97
CA THR A 222 -9.99 -3.72 -9.29
C THR A 222 -11.08 -2.78 -9.77
N PHE A 223 -12.01 -2.42 -8.90
CA PHE A 223 -13.07 -1.47 -9.20
C PHE A 223 -12.50 -0.13 -9.65
N ARG A 224 -11.49 0.40 -8.94
CA ARG A 224 -10.80 1.63 -9.35
C ARG A 224 -10.11 1.50 -10.72
N ALA A 225 -9.37 0.40 -10.94
CA ALA A 225 -8.64 0.18 -12.18
C ALA A 225 -9.58 0.08 -13.39
N VAL A 226 -10.67 -0.68 -13.29
CA VAL A 226 -11.66 -0.86 -14.36
C VAL A 226 -12.31 0.46 -14.75
N ASN A 227 -12.74 1.28 -13.77
CA ASN A 227 -13.42 2.52 -14.08
C ASN A 227 -12.48 3.61 -14.64
N ILE A 228 -11.22 3.65 -14.20
CA ILE A 228 -10.20 4.53 -14.81
C ILE A 228 -9.92 4.09 -16.25
N GLY A 229 -9.78 2.79 -16.50
CA GLY A 229 -9.63 2.26 -17.86
C GLY A 229 -10.81 2.65 -18.75
N LEU A 230 -12.04 2.46 -18.26
CA LEU A 230 -13.26 2.85 -18.97
C LEU A 230 -13.27 4.33 -19.35
N ILE A 231 -12.96 5.22 -18.40
CA ILE A 231 -13.05 6.65 -18.67
C ILE A 231 -11.94 7.16 -19.59
N ASN A 232 -10.75 6.55 -19.54
CA ASN A 232 -9.68 6.81 -20.50
C ASN A 232 -10.10 6.42 -21.93
N GLU A 233 -10.74 5.25 -22.10
CA GLU A 233 -11.28 4.83 -23.40
C GLU A 233 -12.35 5.78 -23.92
N LEU A 234 -13.26 6.24 -23.04
CA LEU A 234 -14.27 7.22 -23.40
C LEU A 234 -13.64 8.57 -23.78
N ALA A 235 -12.57 9.00 -23.12
CA ALA A 235 -11.86 10.22 -23.49
C ALA A 235 -11.30 10.15 -24.92
N LEU A 236 -10.72 9.00 -25.32
CA LEU A 236 -10.23 8.79 -26.69
C LEU A 236 -11.37 8.79 -27.72
N LEU A 237 -12.51 8.20 -27.39
CA LEU A 237 -13.70 8.20 -28.24
C LEU A 237 -14.29 9.61 -28.41
N CYS A 238 -14.48 10.33 -27.31
CA CYS A 238 -14.99 11.71 -27.33
C CYS A 238 -14.08 12.62 -28.15
N ASN A 239 -12.76 12.49 -28.03
CA ASN A 239 -11.81 13.23 -28.85
C ASN A 239 -12.00 12.95 -30.36
N LYS A 240 -12.21 11.70 -30.77
CA LYS A 240 -12.50 11.35 -32.19
C LYS A 240 -13.82 11.91 -32.70
N MET A 241 -14.76 12.19 -31.80
CA MET A 241 -16.07 12.75 -32.10
C MET A 241 -16.12 14.29 -31.94
N ASN A 242 -15.00 14.95 -31.62
CA ASN A 242 -14.94 16.36 -31.24
C ASN A 242 -15.86 16.72 -30.06
N LEU A 243 -15.93 15.86 -29.05
CA LEU A 243 -16.67 16.05 -27.80
C LEU A 243 -15.71 16.23 -26.61
N ASP A 244 -16.08 17.10 -25.66
CA ASP A 244 -15.34 17.26 -24.40
C ASP A 244 -15.80 16.21 -23.37
N ILE A 245 -14.90 15.27 -23.05
CA ILE A 245 -15.16 14.25 -22.03
C ILE A 245 -15.39 14.85 -20.64
N TRP A 246 -14.78 15.99 -20.32
CA TRP A 246 -14.96 16.64 -19.03
C TRP A 246 -16.37 17.19 -18.88
N GLU A 247 -16.88 17.90 -19.90
CA GLU A 247 -18.28 18.33 -19.93
C GLU A 247 -19.25 17.15 -19.73
N ILE A 248 -19.00 16.03 -20.42
CA ILE A 248 -19.84 14.82 -20.35
C ILE A 248 -19.81 14.21 -18.94
N ILE A 249 -18.62 14.08 -18.32
CA ILE A 249 -18.51 13.55 -16.95
C ILE A 249 -19.21 14.48 -15.96
N GLU A 250 -19.04 15.79 -16.10
CA GLU A 250 -19.61 16.80 -15.23
C GLU A 250 -21.15 16.83 -15.33
N ALA A 251 -21.70 16.61 -16.53
CA ALA A 251 -23.13 16.39 -16.71
C ALA A 251 -23.58 15.05 -16.11
N ALA A 252 -22.86 13.95 -16.34
CA ALA A 252 -23.23 12.62 -15.85
C ALA A 252 -23.19 12.52 -14.31
N ARG A 253 -22.24 13.19 -13.63
CA ARG A 253 -22.14 13.20 -12.16
C ARG A 253 -23.32 13.88 -11.45
N THR A 254 -24.16 14.62 -12.17
CA THR A 254 -25.40 15.18 -11.59
C THR A 254 -26.45 14.11 -11.31
N LYS A 255 -26.32 12.91 -11.91
CA LYS A 255 -27.21 11.79 -11.63
C LYS A 255 -26.95 11.27 -10.19
N PRO A 256 -27.96 11.26 -9.31
CA PRO A 256 -27.74 10.96 -7.89
C PRO A 256 -27.46 9.47 -7.59
N PHE A 257 -27.57 8.58 -8.57
CA PHE A 257 -27.36 7.14 -8.42
C PHE A 257 -26.80 6.50 -9.69
N GLY A 258 -26.11 5.37 -9.53
CA GLY A 258 -25.63 4.55 -10.65
C GLY A 258 -24.50 5.18 -11.48
N PHE A 259 -23.97 6.33 -11.08
CA PHE A 259 -22.79 6.92 -11.68
C PHE A 259 -21.92 7.54 -10.59
N MET A 260 -20.71 7.00 -10.45
CA MET A 260 -19.66 7.58 -9.62
C MET A 260 -18.57 8.08 -10.57
N PRO A 261 -18.22 9.38 -10.56
CA PRO A 261 -17.31 9.91 -11.55
C PRO A 261 -15.89 9.36 -11.34
N PHE A 262 -15.30 8.92 -12.45
CA PHE A 262 -13.87 8.74 -12.62
C PHE A 262 -13.41 9.74 -13.66
N TYR A 263 -12.13 10.09 -13.65
CA TYR A 263 -11.59 11.14 -14.51
C TYR A 263 -10.45 10.60 -15.36
N PRO A 264 -10.37 11.00 -16.64
CA PRO A 264 -9.30 10.55 -17.51
C PRO A 264 -7.96 11.14 -17.05
N GLY A 265 -6.88 10.41 -17.32
CA GLY A 265 -5.54 10.82 -16.96
C GLY A 265 -4.49 10.13 -17.82
N PRO A 266 -3.19 10.36 -17.55
CA PRO A 266 -2.08 9.77 -18.33
C PRO A 266 -1.92 8.25 -18.13
N GLY A 267 -2.91 7.56 -17.53
CA GLY A 267 -2.84 6.17 -17.11
C GLY A 267 -3.03 5.99 -15.60
N LEU A 268 -3.01 4.74 -15.15
CA LEU A 268 -3.13 4.38 -13.73
C LEU A 268 -1.74 4.42 -13.07
N GLY A 269 -1.50 5.38 -12.18
CA GLY A 269 -0.29 5.38 -11.33
C GLY A 269 -0.29 4.26 -10.28
N GLY A 270 0.89 3.94 -9.74
CA GLY A 270 1.11 2.74 -8.91
C GLY A 270 1.97 1.71 -9.64
N HIS A 271 2.19 0.53 -9.05
CA HIS A 271 3.10 -0.46 -9.65
C HIS A 271 2.62 -0.92 -11.06
N CYS A 272 3.39 -0.52 -12.09
CA CYS A 272 3.41 -0.92 -13.51
C CYS A 272 2.48 -0.17 -14.50
N LEU A 273 3.07 0.79 -15.23
CA LEU A 273 2.57 1.38 -16.50
C LEU A 273 3.15 0.62 -17.72
N SER A 274 2.43 0.57 -18.85
CA SER A 274 2.82 -0.15 -20.08
C SER A 274 3.67 0.74 -21.02
N GLU A 275 4.61 0.14 -21.77
CA GLU A 275 5.50 0.89 -22.67
C GLU A 275 4.78 1.61 -23.83
N LYS A 276 3.58 1.16 -24.19
CA LYS A 276 2.74 1.72 -25.26
C LYS A 276 1.86 2.88 -24.79
N GLU A 277 1.74 3.11 -23.48
CA GLU A 277 0.94 4.23 -22.95
C GLU A 277 1.57 5.56 -23.35
N THR A 278 0.72 6.55 -23.63
CA THR A 278 1.17 7.89 -24.03
C THR A 278 1.04 8.85 -22.85
N ILE A 279 2.03 9.72 -22.71
CA ILE A 279 2.07 10.76 -21.68
C ILE A 279 2.17 12.13 -22.33
N ILE A 280 1.50 13.11 -21.74
CA ILE A 280 1.66 14.52 -22.11
C ILE A 280 2.84 15.06 -21.31
N MET A 281 3.90 15.47 -22.00
CA MET A 281 5.14 15.93 -21.39
C MET A 281 5.46 17.37 -21.77
N LYS A 282 6.16 18.06 -20.87
CA LYS A 282 6.72 19.38 -21.09
C LYS A 282 8.23 19.33 -20.89
N SER A 283 8.98 19.82 -21.88
CA SER A 283 10.44 19.95 -21.86
C SER A 283 10.84 21.25 -22.53
N SER A 284 11.74 22.03 -21.92
CA SER A 284 12.34 23.25 -22.49
C SER A 284 11.33 24.19 -23.21
N SER A 285 10.14 24.35 -22.62
CA SER A 285 9.02 25.19 -23.11
C SER A 285 8.09 24.60 -24.18
N CYS A 286 8.32 23.37 -24.64
CA CYS A 286 7.44 22.66 -25.58
C CYS A 286 6.59 21.61 -24.86
N ILE A 287 5.31 21.51 -25.21
CA ILE A 287 4.39 20.46 -24.73
C ILE A 287 4.18 19.47 -25.88
N ASN A 288 4.45 18.19 -25.63
CA ASN A 288 4.32 17.12 -26.61
C ASN A 288 3.58 15.91 -26.00
N VAL A 289 2.99 15.08 -26.86
CA VAL A 289 2.44 13.77 -26.47
C VAL A 289 3.34 12.71 -27.07
N SER A 290 3.82 11.77 -26.25
CA SER A 290 4.74 10.72 -26.69
C SER A 290 4.47 9.43 -25.96
N ALA A 291 4.72 8.29 -26.61
CA ALA A 291 4.66 7.00 -25.93
C ALA A 291 5.77 6.91 -24.89
N ILE A 292 5.52 6.24 -23.76
CA ILE A 292 6.53 6.05 -22.71
C ILE A 292 7.82 5.46 -23.29
N LYS A 293 7.71 4.48 -24.20
CA LYS A 293 8.85 3.90 -24.92
C LYS A 293 9.70 4.92 -25.68
N GLU A 294 9.06 5.82 -26.41
CA GLU A 294 9.74 6.86 -27.20
C GLU A 294 10.49 7.83 -26.29
N VAL A 295 9.88 8.19 -25.15
CA VAL A 295 10.52 9.01 -24.12
C VAL A 295 11.75 8.29 -23.56
N PHE A 296 11.65 7.00 -23.24
CA PHE A 296 12.80 6.22 -22.78
C PHE A 296 13.93 6.15 -23.83
N CYS A 297 13.61 5.89 -25.10
CA CYS A 297 14.59 5.88 -26.18
C CYS A 297 15.29 7.24 -26.34
N ALA A 298 14.55 8.34 -26.39
CA ALA A 298 15.11 9.69 -26.54
C ALA A 298 16.03 10.07 -25.37
N LEU A 299 15.62 9.76 -24.12
CA LEU A 299 16.43 10.04 -22.94
C LEU A 299 17.67 9.14 -22.85
N LYS A 300 17.61 7.90 -23.33
CA LYS A 300 18.78 7.02 -23.46
C LYS A 300 19.81 7.55 -24.46
N GLU A 301 19.38 8.20 -25.53
CA GLU A 301 20.27 8.73 -26.55
C GLU A 301 20.84 10.10 -26.18
N THR A 302 20.22 10.80 -25.21
CA THR A 302 20.70 12.11 -24.73
C THR A 302 22.04 11.95 -23.96
N PRO A 303 23.14 12.62 -24.40
CA PRO A 303 24.46 12.49 -23.76
C PRO A 303 24.54 13.05 -22.33
N GLU A 304 23.80 14.14 -22.08
CA GLU A 304 23.81 14.93 -20.85
C GLU A 304 23.01 14.29 -19.69
N ILE A 305 22.25 13.23 -19.98
CA ILE A 305 21.40 12.56 -18.99
C ILE A 305 22.24 11.63 -18.13
N LYS A 306 22.11 11.78 -16.81
CA LYS A 306 22.69 10.83 -15.87
C LYS A 306 21.97 9.48 -16.02
N LYS A 307 22.76 8.43 -16.24
CA LYS A 307 22.30 7.04 -16.37
C LYS A 307 22.92 6.23 -15.24
N MET A 308 22.15 5.33 -14.66
CA MET A 308 22.64 4.41 -13.65
C MET A 308 22.03 3.03 -13.91
N TYR A 309 22.85 1.99 -13.83
CA TYR A 309 22.39 0.62 -13.95
C TYR A 309 22.46 -0.05 -12.58
N TYR A 310 21.38 -0.69 -12.17
CA TYR A 310 21.36 -1.54 -10.98
C TYR A 310 20.66 -2.86 -11.31
N LYS A 311 21.42 -3.95 -11.31
CA LYS A 311 20.99 -5.26 -11.84
C LYS A 311 20.54 -5.11 -13.31
N ASN A 312 19.31 -5.52 -13.64
CA ASN A 312 18.72 -5.41 -14.99
C ASN A 312 17.81 -4.18 -15.15
N ILE A 313 17.98 -3.16 -14.30
CA ILE A 313 17.18 -1.94 -14.31
C ILE A 313 18.08 -0.76 -14.69
N LEU A 314 17.69 -0.06 -15.76
CA LEU A 314 18.25 1.21 -16.18
C LEU A 314 17.48 2.35 -15.50
N PHE A 315 18.20 3.27 -14.89
CA PHE A 315 17.71 4.51 -14.30
C PHE A 315 18.18 5.68 -15.16
N LEU A 316 17.25 6.55 -15.54
CA LEU A 316 17.48 7.79 -16.29
C LEU A 316 17.04 8.97 -15.42
N PHE A 317 17.88 9.99 -15.26
CA PHE A 317 17.56 11.17 -14.45
C PHE A 317 17.45 12.41 -15.35
N PRO A 318 16.25 12.70 -15.88
CA PRO A 318 16.06 13.87 -16.74
C PRO A 318 16.14 15.17 -15.92
N LYS A 319 16.73 16.22 -16.50
CA LYS A 319 16.87 17.52 -15.83
C LYS A 319 15.56 18.33 -15.83
N ASP A 320 14.88 18.36 -16.98
CA ASP A 320 13.76 19.29 -17.26
C ASP A 320 12.49 18.60 -17.78
N LEU A 321 12.38 17.28 -17.60
CA LEU A 321 11.17 16.55 -17.99
C LEU A 321 10.07 16.79 -16.94
N GLN A 322 8.92 17.24 -17.41
CA GLN A 322 7.69 17.26 -16.63
C GLN A 322 6.60 16.49 -17.35
N VAL A 323 5.68 15.89 -16.60
CA VAL A 323 4.49 15.23 -17.14
C VAL A 323 3.24 15.93 -16.64
N LEU A 324 2.26 16.08 -17.51
CA LEU A 324 0.96 16.60 -17.14
C LEU A 324 0.32 15.62 -16.16
N SER A 325 0.05 16.10 -14.96
CA SER A 325 -0.52 15.34 -13.87
C SER A 325 -1.73 16.11 -13.33
N PHE A 326 -2.71 15.38 -12.84
CA PHE A 326 -3.79 16.00 -12.09
C PHE A 326 -3.34 16.20 -10.64
N ASP A 327 -3.41 17.44 -10.14
CA ASP A 327 -3.20 17.73 -8.73
C ASP A 327 -4.53 17.68 -7.99
N SER A 328 -4.74 16.61 -7.23
CA SER A 328 -5.98 16.39 -6.47
C SER A 328 -6.17 17.39 -5.33
N MET A 329 -5.12 18.09 -4.89
CA MET A 329 -5.20 19.12 -3.85
C MET A 329 -5.84 20.39 -4.37
N THR A 330 -5.41 20.82 -5.55
CA THR A 330 -5.82 22.09 -6.17
C THR A 330 -6.91 21.89 -7.22
N ASN A 331 -7.31 20.63 -7.46
CA ASN A 331 -8.30 20.23 -8.46
C ASN A 331 -7.95 20.78 -9.85
N SER A 332 -6.66 20.75 -10.20
CA SER A 332 -6.14 21.39 -11.41
C SER A 332 -5.09 20.53 -12.09
N MET A 333 -5.05 20.54 -13.42
CA MET A 333 -3.95 19.95 -14.18
C MET A 333 -2.68 20.79 -14.00
N CYS A 334 -1.56 20.16 -13.64
CA CYS A 334 -0.27 20.83 -13.56
C CYS A 334 0.85 19.93 -14.09
N PHE A 335 1.94 20.53 -14.55
CA PHE A 335 3.13 19.78 -14.93
C PHE A 335 3.97 19.46 -13.70
N LYS A 336 4.13 18.17 -13.39
CA LYS A 336 4.98 17.70 -12.28
C LYS A 336 6.31 17.22 -12.85
N LYS A 337 7.41 17.56 -12.15
CA LYS A 337 8.76 17.17 -12.55
C LYS A 337 8.97 15.66 -12.38
N ILE A 338 9.54 15.03 -13.41
CA ILE A 338 10.01 13.65 -13.34
C ILE A 338 11.44 13.67 -12.83
N HIS A 339 11.69 13.05 -11.67
CA HIS A 339 13.02 12.97 -11.08
C HIS A 339 13.83 11.78 -11.58
N CYS A 340 13.15 10.69 -11.97
CA CYS A 340 13.77 9.47 -12.44
C CYS A 340 12.79 8.68 -13.30
N LEU A 341 13.28 8.09 -14.38
CA LEU A 341 12.59 7.03 -15.10
C LEU A 341 13.38 5.74 -14.97
N THR A 342 12.67 4.62 -14.82
CA THR A 342 13.29 3.31 -14.72
C THR A 342 12.76 2.36 -15.77
N GLU A 343 13.65 1.75 -16.54
CA GLU A 343 13.33 0.71 -17.51
C GLU A 343 13.96 -0.60 -17.04
N ARG A 344 13.25 -1.72 -17.22
CA ARG A 344 13.81 -3.05 -16.96
C ARG A 344 13.56 -3.94 -18.17
N GLU A 345 14.55 -4.73 -18.51
CA GLU A 345 14.41 -5.75 -19.55
C GLU A 345 13.49 -6.87 -19.05
N TYR A 346 12.48 -7.21 -19.85
CA TYR A 346 11.48 -8.23 -19.56
C TYR A 346 11.61 -9.37 -20.58
N ASN A 347 12.08 -10.53 -20.11
CA ASN A 347 12.33 -11.71 -20.96
C ASN A 347 11.16 -12.71 -20.96
N GLY A 348 9.94 -12.25 -20.63
CA GLY A 348 8.73 -13.07 -20.68
C GLY A 348 7.90 -12.76 -21.92
N GLU A 349 6.89 -13.59 -22.19
CA GLU A 349 5.92 -13.29 -23.24
C GLU A 349 4.95 -12.20 -22.75
N SER A 350 4.90 -11.07 -23.47
CA SER A 350 3.82 -10.10 -23.29
C SER A 350 2.62 -10.58 -24.09
N LEU A 351 1.53 -10.89 -23.40
CA LEU A 351 0.30 -11.30 -24.06
C LEU A 351 -0.48 -10.07 -24.49
N GLU A 352 -0.49 -9.81 -25.78
CA GLU A 352 -1.36 -8.80 -26.36
C GLU A 352 -2.79 -9.37 -26.46
N ILE A 353 -3.62 -9.07 -25.46
CA ILE A 353 -5.03 -9.46 -25.49
C ILE A 353 -5.72 -8.53 -26.49
N LYS A 354 -5.98 -9.08 -27.67
CA LYS A 354 -6.74 -8.40 -28.71
C LYS A 354 -8.23 -8.72 -28.56
N THR A 355 -9.00 -7.74 -28.13
CA THR A 355 -10.45 -7.89 -27.99
C THR A 355 -11.10 -7.98 -29.38
N LYS A 356 -12.34 -8.51 -29.45
CA LYS A 356 -13.08 -8.71 -30.71
C LYS A 356 -13.32 -7.41 -31.50
N ASP A 357 -13.27 -6.26 -30.84
CA ASP A 357 -13.36 -4.92 -31.41
C ASP A 357 -11.98 -4.28 -31.72
N GLY A 358 -10.89 -5.04 -31.61
CA GLY A 358 -9.57 -4.67 -32.09
C GLY A 358 -8.68 -3.92 -31.09
N ARG A 359 -9.06 -3.79 -29.81
CA ARG A 359 -8.24 -3.18 -28.76
C ARG A 359 -7.12 -4.12 -28.34
N CYS A 360 -5.95 -3.59 -28.03
CA CYS A 360 -4.79 -4.37 -27.57
C CYS A 360 -4.44 -4.00 -26.14
N ILE A 361 -4.45 -4.97 -25.22
CA ILE A 361 -3.94 -4.85 -23.84
C ILE A 361 -2.64 -5.65 -23.78
N THR A 362 -1.51 -5.04 -23.41
CA THR A 362 -0.17 -5.66 -23.45
C THR A 362 0.32 -6.18 -22.11
#